data_AF-A0A151R5Q7-F1
#
_entry.id   AF-A0A151R5Q7-F1
#
_cell.length_a   1.000
_cell.length_b   1.000
_cell.length_c   1.000
_cell.angle_alpha   90.00
_cell.angle_beta   90.00
_cell.angle_gamma   90.00
#
_symmetry.space_group_name_H-M   'P 1'
#
loop_
_entity.id
_entity.type
_entity.pdbx_description
1 polymer ?
#
loop_
_entity_poly.entity_id
_entity_poly.type
_entity_poly.pdbx_seq_one_letter_code
_entity_poly.pdbx_strand_id
1 'polypeptide(L)'
;MAERKRRQQLTERFIALSATIPGLKKTDKSSILCEAINYVKQLQERVTELEERNNRVKESMIILKKTSPCVNEDTITTSGETNSEDSYSRASEMLPDVEARVMENEVLIEIHCEKEDGVQLKILDQLENLDLSVTASSIMPFGNSTLGITIIAQMGDAYGMTVNDLVKNLRQVLLSHMNNNTDPY
;
A
#
# COMPACT_ATOMS: atom_id res chain seq x y z
N MET A 1 -46.63 -24.90 -21.34
CA MET A 1 -45.57 -23.90 -21.65
C MET A 1 -44.67 -23.56 -20.46
N ALA A 2 -45.21 -23.33 -19.24
CA ALA A 2 -44.41 -22.95 -18.07
C ALA A 2 -43.27 -23.94 -17.69
N GLU A 3 -43.55 -25.24 -17.63
CA GLU A 3 -42.54 -26.27 -17.29
C GLU A 3 -41.41 -26.35 -18.34
N ARG A 4 -41.74 -26.14 -19.62
CA ARG A 4 -40.73 -26.11 -20.70
C ARG A 4 -39.75 -24.95 -20.50
N LYS A 5 -40.25 -23.77 -20.13
CA LYS A 5 -39.43 -22.58 -19.82
C LYS A 5 -38.54 -22.83 -18.59
N ARG A 6 -39.06 -23.46 -17.55
CA ARG A 6 -38.27 -23.86 -16.37
C ARG A 6 -37.09 -24.76 -16.73
N ARG A 7 -37.32 -25.78 -17.56
CA ARG A 7 -36.25 -26.71 -18.00
C ARG A 7 -35.18 -26.02 -18.86
N GLN A 8 -35.58 -25.09 -19.71
CA GLN A 8 -34.64 -24.28 -20.49
C GLN A 8 -33.76 -23.42 -19.59
N GLN A 9 -34.35 -22.68 -18.66
CA GLN A 9 -33.60 -21.86 -17.69
C GLN A 9 -32.62 -22.68 -16.85
N LEU A 10 -33.04 -23.88 -16.41
CA LEU A 10 -32.15 -24.77 -15.66
C LEU A 10 -30.95 -25.20 -16.51
N THR A 11 -31.18 -25.53 -17.78
CA THR A 11 -30.13 -25.94 -18.71
C THR A 11 -29.15 -24.80 -18.99
N GLU A 12 -29.65 -23.58 -19.21
CA GLU A 12 -28.82 -22.38 -19.37
C GLU A 12 -27.91 -22.15 -18.14
N ARG A 13 -28.43 -22.34 -16.93
CA ARG A 13 -27.62 -22.22 -15.69
C ARG A 13 -26.54 -23.29 -15.59
N PHE A 14 -26.83 -24.53 -15.99
CA PHE A 14 -25.82 -25.59 -16.03
C PHE A 14 -24.70 -25.29 -17.04
N ILE A 15 -25.05 -24.73 -18.21
CA ILE A 15 -24.07 -24.32 -19.21
C ILE A 15 -23.21 -23.17 -18.68
N ALA A 16 -23.84 -22.13 -18.10
CA ALA A 16 -23.12 -21.01 -17.50
C ALA A 16 -22.16 -21.47 -16.40
N LEU A 17 -22.62 -22.37 -15.52
CA LEU A 17 -21.78 -22.94 -14.46
C LEU A 17 -20.58 -23.71 -15.05
N SER A 18 -20.80 -24.51 -16.10
CA SER A 18 -19.71 -25.27 -16.74
C SER A 18 -18.66 -24.37 -17.40
N ALA A 19 -19.04 -23.19 -17.87
CA ALA A 19 -18.11 -22.24 -18.46
C ALA A 19 -17.21 -21.55 -17.42
N THR A 20 -17.64 -21.48 -16.15
CA THR A 20 -16.87 -20.84 -15.07
C THR A 20 -15.84 -21.75 -14.39
N ILE A 21 -15.95 -23.07 -14.59
CA ILE A 21 -15.10 -24.05 -13.92
C ILE A 21 -13.99 -24.49 -14.88
N PRO A 22 -12.72 -24.20 -14.59
CA PRO A 22 -11.60 -24.57 -15.44
C PRO A 22 -11.38 -26.08 -15.47
N GLY A 23 -10.96 -26.62 -16.62
CA GLY A 23 -10.55 -28.03 -16.75
C GLY A 23 -11.69 -29.05 -16.87
N LEU A 24 -12.95 -28.61 -16.99
CA LEU A 24 -14.10 -29.48 -17.21
C LEU A 24 -14.03 -30.19 -18.57
N LYS A 25 -13.82 -31.52 -18.56
CA LYS A 25 -13.81 -32.38 -19.76
C LYS A 25 -15.14 -33.09 -20.00
N LYS A 26 -15.96 -33.25 -18.95
CA LYS A 26 -17.23 -33.97 -18.99
C LYS A 26 -18.37 -33.01 -18.69
N THR A 27 -19.38 -33.03 -19.54
CA THR A 27 -20.53 -32.11 -19.48
C THR A 27 -21.79 -32.77 -18.92
N ASP A 28 -21.66 -33.91 -18.25
CA ASP A 28 -22.78 -34.52 -17.55
C ASP A 28 -23.13 -33.72 -16.28
N LYS A 29 -24.43 -33.65 -15.95
CA LYS A 29 -24.93 -32.79 -14.87
C LYS A 29 -24.31 -33.13 -13.51
N SER A 30 -24.05 -34.40 -13.24
CA SER A 30 -23.38 -34.86 -12.01
C SER A 30 -21.93 -34.40 -11.95
N SER A 31 -21.17 -34.55 -13.03
CA SER A 31 -19.78 -34.13 -13.11
C SER A 31 -19.65 -32.61 -13.00
N ILE A 32 -20.55 -31.84 -13.63
CA ILE A 32 -20.54 -30.38 -13.49
C ILE A 32 -20.72 -29.98 -12.01
N LEU A 33 -21.64 -30.60 -11.29
CA LEU A 33 -21.86 -30.29 -9.87
C LEU A 33 -20.69 -30.75 -8.98
N CYS A 34 -20.14 -31.94 -9.24
CA CYS A 34 -19.02 -32.46 -8.46
C CYS A 34 -17.76 -31.58 -8.64
N GLU A 35 -17.45 -31.21 -9.88
CA GLU A 35 -16.33 -30.32 -10.18
C GLU A 35 -16.57 -28.89 -9.68
N ALA A 36 -17.81 -28.40 -9.71
CA ALA A 36 -18.14 -27.11 -9.11
C ALA A 36 -17.82 -27.09 -7.61
N ILE A 37 -18.21 -28.15 -6.90
CA ILE A 37 -17.95 -28.28 -5.45
C ILE A 37 -16.45 -28.35 -5.18
N ASN A 38 -15.71 -29.14 -5.96
CA ASN A 38 -14.26 -29.23 -5.82
C ASN A 38 -13.58 -27.90 -6.11
N TYR A 39 -14.00 -27.18 -7.15
CA TYR A 39 -13.44 -25.89 -7.51
C TYR A 39 -13.68 -24.83 -6.43
N VAL A 40 -14.86 -24.80 -5.83
CA VAL A 40 -15.16 -23.91 -4.69
C VAL A 40 -14.27 -24.24 -3.49
N LYS A 41 -14.06 -25.53 -3.17
CA LYS A 41 -13.15 -25.94 -2.08
C LYS A 41 -11.71 -25.49 -2.34
N GLN A 42 -11.21 -25.70 -3.56
CA GLN A 42 -9.87 -25.25 -3.95
C GLN A 42 -9.72 -23.73 -3.89
N LEU A 43 -10.76 -22.98 -4.28
CA LEU A 43 -10.76 -21.52 -4.15
C LEU A 43 -10.74 -21.08 -2.68
N GLN A 44 -11.50 -21.74 -1.81
CA GLN A 44 -11.49 -21.47 -0.38
C GLN A 44 -10.09 -21.72 0.23
N GLU A 45 -9.47 -22.86 -0.09
CA GLU A 45 -8.11 -23.19 0.34
C GLU A 45 -7.10 -22.14 -0.11
N ARG A 46 -7.13 -21.76 -1.40
CA ARG A 46 -6.25 -20.69 -1.93
C ARG A 46 -6.47 -19.35 -1.26
N VAL A 47 -7.71 -18.98 -0.94
CA VAL A 47 -8.00 -17.73 -0.20
C VAL A 47 -7.37 -17.81 1.18
N THR A 48 -7.55 -18.91 1.91
CA THR A 48 -6.95 -19.10 3.23
C THR A 48 -5.41 -19.05 3.16
N GLU A 49 -4.78 -19.75 2.21
CA GLU A 49 -3.33 -19.69 2.01
C GLU A 49 -2.84 -18.27 1.71
N LEU A 50 -3.55 -17.53 0.85
CA LEU A 50 -3.22 -16.16 0.52
C LEU A 50 -3.41 -15.22 1.70
N GLU A 51 -4.46 -15.39 2.50
CA GLU A 51 -4.71 -14.62 3.72
C GLU A 51 -3.66 -14.90 4.79
N GLU A 52 -3.26 -16.15 4.97
CA GLU A 52 -2.17 -16.52 5.88
C GLU A 52 -0.85 -15.93 5.42
N ARG A 53 -0.50 -16.05 4.14
CA ARG A 53 0.72 -15.45 3.58
C ARG A 53 0.69 -13.93 3.73
N ASN A 54 -0.46 -13.31 3.50
CA ASN A 54 -0.63 -11.87 3.70
C ASN A 54 -0.56 -11.49 5.18
N ASN A 55 -1.04 -12.32 6.11
CA ASN A 55 -0.91 -12.04 7.54
C ASN A 55 0.54 -12.17 8.02
N ARG A 56 1.32 -13.14 7.52
CA ARG A 56 2.78 -13.21 7.74
C ARG A 56 3.49 -11.98 7.18
N VAL A 57 3.03 -11.47 6.04
CA VAL A 57 3.52 -10.20 5.46
C VAL A 57 3.04 -8.98 6.25
N LYS A 58 1.83 -8.98 6.83
CA LYS A 58 1.30 -7.90 7.68
C LYS A 58 1.99 -7.82 9.03
N GLU A 59 2.39 -8.95 9.60
CA GLU A 59 3.27 -8.98 10.77
C GLU A 59 4.64 -8.34 10.47
N SER A 60 5.03 -8.28 9.19
CA SER A 60 6.22 -7.58 8.69
C SER A 60 5.92 -6.26 7.95
N MET A 61 4.65 -5.82 7.89
CA MET A 61 4.19 -4.65 7.14
C MET A 61 3.37 -3.75 8.07
N ILE A 62 4.05 -2.76 8.68
CA ILE A 62 3.39 -1.71 9.44
C ILE A 62 3.05 -0.58 8.47
N ILE A 63 1.82 -0.62 7.95
CA ILE A 63 1.22 0.53 7.26
C ILE A 63 0.71 1.50 8.34
N LEU A 64 1.50 2.50 8.70
CA LEU A 64 0.99 3.60 9.53
C LEU A 64 0.28 4.63 8.63
N LYS A 65 -0.96 4.32 8.25
CA LYS A 65 -1.86 5.30 7.62
C LYS A 65 -2.27 6.35 8.65
N LYS A 66 -1.90 7.60 8.34
CA LYS A 66 -2.36 8.90 8.87
C LYS A 66 -3.47 8.84 9.95
N THR A 67 -3.09 8.91 11.22
CA THR A 67 -3.93 9.52 12.27
C THR A 67 -3.24 10.79 12.73
N SER A 68 -3.77 11.93 12.31
CA SER A 68 -3.46 13.23 12.92
C SER A 68 -3.99 13.23 14.36
N PRO A 69 -3.16 13.39 15.39
CA PRO A 69 -3.65 13.79 16.71
C PRO A 69 -3.85 15.30 16.65
N CYS A 70 -5.10 15.75 16.53
CA CYS A 70 -5.44 17.13 16.84
C CYS A 70 -5.25 17.34 18.34
N VAL A 71 -4.20 18.08 18.69
CA VAL A 71 -3.92 18.62 20.02
C VAL A 71 -4.94 19.71 20.30
N ASN A 72 -5.72 19.59 21.38
CA ASN A 72 -6.39 20.71 22.00
C ASN A 72 -6.00 20.72 23.48
N GLU A 73 -5.14 21.65 23.89
CA GLU A 73 -5.00 22.05 25.28
C GLU A 73 -5.42 23.52 25.40
N ASP A 74 -6.59 23.66 26.04
CA ASP A 74 -6.98 24.67 27.02
C ASP A 74 -7.07 26.18 26.70
N THR A 75 -8.24 26.69 27.11
CA THR A 75 -8.49 28.00 27.75
C THR A 75 -9.03 29.18 26.91
N ILE A 76 -10.36 29.34 26.94
CA ILE A 76 -11.18 30.55 27.22
C ILE A 76 -10.71 31.91 26.62
N THR A 77 -11.44 32.46 25.63
CA THR A 77 -12.38 33.62 25.75
C THR A 77 -12.82 34.21 24.38
N THR A 78 -14.14 34.21 24.17
CA THR A 78 -15.00 35.38 23.86
C THR A 78 -14.82 36.21 22.56
N SER A 79 -15.79 35.97 21.65
CA SER A 79 -16.61 36.91 20.85
C SER A 79 -15.99 37.81 19.76
N GLY A 80 -16.65 37.79 18.58
CA GLY A 80 -16.71 38.93 17.66
C GLY A 80 -16.81 38.53 16.20
N GLU A 81 -18.03 38.45 15.66
CA GLU A 81 -18.32 38.29 14.24
C GLU A 81 -17.91 39.54 13.46
N THR A 82 -17.15 39.41 12.37
CA THR A 82 -17.28 40.26 11.17
C THR A 82 -16.76 39.50 9.94
N ASN A 83 -17.55 39.56 8.87
CA ASN A 83 -17.23 38.98 7.56
C ASN A 83 -16.16 39.82 6.85
N SER A 84 -15.05 39.22 6.47
CA SER A 84 -14.30 39.62 5.28
C SER A 84 -13.48 38.43 4.77
N GLU A 85 -13.55 38.23 3.47
CA GLU A 85 -13.05 37.11 2.68
C GLU A 85 -11.53 36.95 2.80
N ASP A 86 -11.09 35.91 3.50
CA ASP A 86 -9.73 35.35 3.40
C ASP A 86 -9.72 33.97 4.08
N SER A 87 -8.75 33.14 3.73
CA SER A 87 -8.45 31.80 4.29
C SER A 87 -9.15 30.58 3.66
N TYR A 88 -8.49 30.01 2.65
CA TYR A 88 -8.21 28.57 2.65
C TYR A 88 -6.70 28.31 2.57
N SER A 89 -5.93 28.90 3.48
CA SER A 89 -4.64 28.35 3.88
C SER A 89 -4.88 27.17 4.80
N ARG A 90 -5.10 26.00 4.21
CA ARG A 90 -4.74 24.73 4.86
C ARG A 90 -4.17 23.83 3.79
N ALA A 91 -2.96 24.17 3.35
CA ALA A 91 -2.07 23.18 2.77
C ALA A 91 -2.04 22.03 3.78
N SER A 92 -2.80 20.97 3.49
CA SER A 92 -2.63 19.71 4.14
C SER A 92 -1.23 19.29 3.74
N GLU A 93 -0.22 19.60 4.57
CA GLU A 93 1.15 19.12 4.39
C GLU A 93 1.07 17.65 3.97
N MET A 94 1.39 17.42 2.69
CA MET A 94 1.26 16.12 2.07
C MET A 94 2.49 15.34 2.50
N LEU A 95 2.44 14.81 3.73
CA LEU A 95 3.58 14.11 4.32
C LEU A 95 4.03 12.98 3.38
N PRO A 96 5.35 12.82 3.16
CA PRO A 96 5.90 11.73 2.35
C PRO A 96 5.38 10.38 2.88
N ASP A 97 4.88 9.54 1.96
CA ASP A 97 4.50 8.19 2.30
C ASP A 97 5.72 7.29 2.16
N VAL A 98 6.04 6.58 3.23
CA VAL A 98 7.18 5.65 3.29
C VAL A 98 6.67 4.35 3.85
N GLU A 99 6.92 3.28 3.11
CA GLU A 99 6.66 1.90 3.48
C GLU A 99 7.98 1.13 3.43
N ALA A 100 8.19 0.22 4.40
CA ALA A 100 9.34 -0.67 4.39
C ALA A 100 8.90 -2.07 4.77
N ARG A 101 9.57 -3.06 4.17
CA ARG A 101 9.34 -4.48 4.40
C ARG A 101 10.68 -5.18 4.50
N VAL A 102 10.77 -6.16 5.39
CA VAL A 102 11.98 -6.94 5.59
C VAL A 102 11.70 -8.38 5.20
N MET A 103 12.59 -8.95 4.39
CA MET A 103 12.62 -10.39 4.12
C MET A 103 14.06 -10.88 4.28
N GLU A 104 14.26 -11.84 5.18
CA GLU A 104 15.59 -12.39 5.49
C GLU A 104 16.61 -11.28 5.80
N ASN A 105 17.60 -11.05 4.92
CA ASN A 105 18.61 -10.01 5.07
C ASN A 105 18.43 -8.82 4.10
N GLU A 106 17.27 -8.71 3.46
CA GLU A 106 16.93 -7.64 2.52
C GLU A 106 15.79 -6.77 3.05
N VAL A 107 15.88 -5.48 2.75
CA VAL A 107 14.85 -4.47 3.03
C VAL A 107 14.35 -3.91 1.71
N LEU A 108 13.04 -4.00 1.50
CA LEU A 108 12.34 -3.30 0.43
C LEU A 108 11.76 -2.01 1.01
N ILE A 109 12.05 -0.88 0.37
CA ILE A 109 11.62 0.46 0.78
C ILE A 109 10.87 1.08 -0.39
N GLU A 110 9.65 1.52 -0.14
CA GLU A 110 8.80 2.23 -1.10
C GLU A 110 8.50 3.63 -0.57
N ILE A 111 8.81 4.64 -1.36
CA ILE A 111 8.68 6.05 -0.99
C ILE A 111 7.85 6.75 -2.06
N HIS A 112 6.85 7.51 -1.62
CA HIS A 112 6.10 8.44 -2.45
C HIS A 112 6.21 9.83 -1.86
N CYS A 113 6.83 10.74 -2.60
CA CYS A 113 7.04 12.12 -2.18
C CYS A 113 6.81 13.08 -3.35
N GLU A 114 6.85 14.38 -3.06
CA GLU A 114 6.90 15.36 -4.14
C GLU A 114 8.24 15.31 -4.85
N LYS A 115 8.23 15.66 -6.14
CA LYS A 115 9.43 15.75 -6.96
C LYS A 115 10.21 16.99 -6.54
N GLU A 116 11.32 16.77 -5.86
CA GLU A 116 12.24 17.81 -5.41
C GLU A 116 13.69 17.40 -5.75
N ASP A 117 14.51 18.39 -6.10
CA ASP A 117 15.88 18.17 -6.53
C ASP A 117 16.75 17.71 -5.36
N GLY A 118 17.48 16.61 -5.56
CA GLY A 118 18.39 16.07 -4.55
C GLY A 118 17.77 15.12 -3.52
N VAL A 119 16.45 14.91 -3.54
CA VAL A 119 15.76 13.96 -2.63
C VAL A 119 16.37 12.56 -2.70
N GLN A 120 16.61 12.05 -3.91
CA GLN A 120 17.21 10.73 -4.11
C GLN A 120 18.56 10.60 -3.39
N LEU A 121 19.43 11.61 -3.52
CA LEU A 121 20.78 11.56 -2.95
C LEU A 121 20.72 11.53 -1.43
N LYS A 122 19.83 12.33 -0.82
CA LYS A 122 19.63 12.31 0.64
C LYS A 122 19.12 10.98 1.16
N ILE A 123 18.20 10.34 0.42
CA ILE A 123 17.72 9.01 0.80
C ILE A 123 18.89 8.02 0.75
N LEU A 124 19.68 8.00 -0.33
CA LEU A 124 20.81 7.08 -0.47
C LEU A 124 21.87 7.29 0.61
N ASP A 125 22.23 8.54 0.88
CA ASP A 125 23.16 8.91 1.97
C ASP A 125 22.63 8.45 3.33
N GLN A 126 21.33 8.65 3.58
CA GLN A 126 20.72 8.18 4.81
C GLN A 126 20.77 6.65 4.92
N LEU A 127 20.51 5.91 3.84
CA LEU A 127 20.57 4.45 3.87
C LEU A 127 21.99 3.94 4.15
N GLU A 128 23.01 4.57 3.55
CA GLU A 128 24.42 4.25 3.82
C GLU A 128 24.78 4.46 5.28
N ASN A 129 24.34 5.57 5.89
CA ASN A 129 24.53 5.87 7.31
C ASN A 129 23.81 4.87 8.25
N LEU A 130 22.87 4.09 7.74
CA LEU A 130 22.15 3.06 8.49
C LEU A 130 22.71 1.65 8.25
N ASP A 131 23.86 1.51 7.59
CA ASP A 131 24.44 0.20 7.19
C ASP A 131 23.51 -0.60 6.27
N LEU A 132 22.76 0.08 5.40
CA LEU A 132 21.96 -0.53 4.34
C LEU A 132 22.65 -0.38 2.98
N SER A 133 23.15 -1.50 2.44
CA SER A 133 23.79 -1.52 1.13
C SER A 133 22.76 -1.65 0.02
N VAL A 134 22.57 -0.61 -0.79
CA VAL A 134 21.57 -0.61 -1.88
C VAL A 134 21.96 -1.58 -2.99
N THR A 135 21.14 -2.60 -3.22
CA THR A 135 21.31 -3.62 -4.27
C THR A 135 20.57 -3.22 -5.55
N ALA A 136 19.37 -2.65 -5.41
CA ALA A 136 18.58 -2.18 -6.55
C ALA A 136 17.80 -0.91 -6.17
N SER A 137 17.63 -0.02 -7.14
CA SER A 137 16.80 1.18 -6.98
C SER A 137 16.07 1.49 -8.28
N SER A 138 14.81 1.89 -8.17
CA SER A 138 13.97 2.36 -9.27
C SER A 138 13.33 3.67 -8.88
N ILE A 139 13.32 4.63 -9.81
CA ILE A 139 12.77 5.96 -9.60
C ILE A 139 11.82 6.26 -10.74
N MET A 140 10.59 6.55 -10.38
CA MET A 140 9.47 6.72 -11.30
C MET A 140 8.79 8.05 -11.01
N PRO A 141 9.08 9.11 -11.79
CA PRO A 141 8.29 10.32 -11.73
C PRO A 141 6.89 10.06 -12.30
N PHE A 142 5.87 10.59 -11.65
CA PHE A 142 4.49 10.51 -12.11
C PHE A 142 3.80 11.87 -12.02
N GLY A 143 3.03 12.22 -13.05
CA GLY A 143 2.43 13.55 -13.16
C GLY A 143 3.47 14.67 -13.14
N ASN A 144 3.08 15.83 -12.61
CA ASN A 144 3.90 17.05 -12.65
C ASN A 144 4.74 17.26 -11.39
N SER A 145 4.41 16.59 -10.29
CA SER A 145 4.95 16.90 -8.97
C SER A 145 5.15 15.68 -8.07
N THR A 146 4.93 14.45 -8.54
CA THR A 146 5.09 13.25 -7.70
C THR A 146 6.26 12.39 -8.15
N LEU A 147 6.92 11.78 -7.17
CA LEU A 147 8.06 10.91 -7.35
C LEU A 147 7.85 9.63 -6.54
N GLY A 148 7.82 8.49 -7.23
CA GLY A 148 7.86 7.17 -6.61
C GLY A 148 9.29 6.62 -6.62
N ILE A 149 9.76 6.11 -5.49
CA ILE A 149 11.09 5.52 -5.34
C ILE A 149 10.92 4.14 -4.70
N THR A 150 11.54 3.13 -5.31
CA THR A 150 11.61 1.77 -4.78
C THR A 150 13.06 1.39 -4.61
N ILE A 151 13.45 0.96 -3.42
CA ILE A 151 14.84 0.58 -3.09
C ILE A 151 14.83 -0.81 -2.46
N ILE A 152 15.75 -1.66 -2.91
CA ILE A 152 16.09 -2.92 -2.27
C ILE A 152 17.50 -2.77 -1.74
N ALA A 153 17.67 -2.97 -0.44
CA ALA A 153 18.96 -2.87 0.24
C ALA A 153 19.23 -4.10 1.11
N GLN A 154 20.50 -4.48 1.22
CA GLN A 154 20.97 -5.54 2.09
C GLN A 154 21.37 -4.96 3.45
N MET A 155 20.96 -5.62 4.53
CA MET A 155 21.36 -5.23 5.89
C MET A 155 22.82 -5.64 6.15
N GLY A 156 23.65 -4.66 6.52
CA GLY A 156 25.02 -4.89 6.99
C GLY A 156 25.07 -5.40 8.43
N ASP A 157 26.25 -5.85 8.85
CA ASP A 157 26.45 -6.48 10.18
C ASP A 157 26.14 -5.53 11.36
N ALA A 158 26.22 -4.23 11.13
CA ALA A 158 25.94 -3.19 12.13
C ALA A 158 24.49 -2.66 12.09
N TYR A 159 23.65 -3.16 11.16
CA TYR A 159 22.23 -2.77 11.11
C TYR A 159 21.49 -3.26 12.37
N GLY A 160 21.08 -2.31 13.21
CA GLY A 160 20.44 -2.59 14.51
C GLY A 160 19.04 -2.00 14.68
N MET A 161 18.45 -1.42 13.63
CA MET A 161 17.22 -0.64 13.74
C MET A 161 15.97 -1.49 13.50
N THR A 162 14.84 -1.10 14.12
CA THR A 162 13.55 -1.68 13.75
C THR A 162 13.02 -1.06 12.46
N VAL A 163 12.17 -1.79 11.73
CA VAL A 163 11.52 -1.29 10.50
C VAL A 163 10.74 0.00 10.74
N ASN A 164 10.11 0.13 11.91
CA ASN A 164 9.39 1.36 12.29
C ASN A 164 10.33 2.56 12.41
N ASP A 165 11.50 2.34 13.01
CA ASP A 165 12.48 3.41 13.21
C ASP A 165 13.08 3.82 11.87
N LEU A 166 13.35 2.86 10.97
CA LEU A 166 13.75 3.14 9.58
C LEU A 166 12.71 4.02 8.87
N VAL A 167 11.43 3.64 8.89
CA VAL A 167 10.35 4.41 8.24
C VAL A 167 10.23 5.80 8.82
N LYS A 168 10.28 5.95 10.15
CA LYS A 168 10.22 7.26 10.82
C LYS A 168 11.42 8.13 10.46
N ASN A 169 12.61 7.54 10.44
CA ASN A 169 13.85 8.23 10.13
C ASN A 169 13.84 8.74 8.67
N LEU A 170 13.48 7.89 7.71
CA LEU A 170 13.33 8.28 6.31
C LEU A 170 12.26 9.36 6.11
N ARG A 171 11.12 9.27 6.79
CA ARG A 171 10.09 10.32 6.77
C ARG A 171 10.65 11.65 7.29
N GLN A 172 11.43 11.62 8.37
CA GLN A 172 12.01 12.82 8.95
C GLN A 172 13.04 13.47 8.01
N VAL A 173 13.88 12.68 7.33
CA VAL A 173 14.81 13.18 6.32
C VAL A 173 14.06 13.86 5.17
N LEU A 174 12.99 13.24 4.68
CA LEU A 174 12.17 13.81 3.61
C LEU A 174 11.47 15.10 4.03
N LEU A 175 10.94 15.17 5.26
CA LEU A 175 10.33 16.39 5.79
C LEU A 175 11.33 17.53 6.00
N SER A 176 12.53 17.20 6.49
CA SER A 176 13.60 18.19 6.66
C SER A 176 14.04 18.79 5.32
N HIS A 177 13.97 18.01 4.24
CA HIS A 177 14.30 18.50 2.90
C HIS A 177 13.30 19.55 2.41
N MET A 178 12.00 19.28 2.56
CA MET A 178 10.94 20.17 2.10
C MET A 178 10.91 21.49 2.86
N ASN A 179 11.21 21.46 4.17
CA ASN A 179 11.25 22.68 4.98
C ASN A 179 12.45 23.57 4.65
N ASN A 180 13.57 23.01 4.19
CA ASN A 180 14.77 23.78 3.85
C ASN A 180 14.67 24.52 2.50
N ASN A 181 13.62 24.24 1.71
CA ASN A 181 13.37 24.92 0.43
C ASN A 181 12.31 26.04 0.53
N THR A 182 11.86 26.36 1.75
CA THR A 182 11.01 27.52 2.00
C THR A 182 11.87 28.68 2.49
N ASP A 183 12.59 29.35 1.58
CA ASP A 183 13.22 30.64 1.89
C ASP A 183 12.55 31.77 1.08
N PRO A 184 12.36 32.95 1.67
CA PRO A 184 11.43 33.97 1.19
C PRO A 184 12.14 34.99 0.31
N TYR A 185 11.84 34.97 -0.99
CA TYR A 185 12.01 36.15 -1.85
C TYR A 185 10.87 36.25 -2.85
#